data_AF-B8RIR5-F1
#
_entry.id   AF-B8RIR5-F1
#
_cell.length_a   1.000
_cell.length_b   1.000
_cell.length_c   1.000
_cell.angle_alpha   90.00
_cell.angle_beta   90.00
_cell.angle_gamma   90.00
#
_symmetry.space_group_name_H-M   'P 1'
#
loop_
_entity.id
_entity.type
_entity.pdbx_description
1 polymer ?
#
loop_
_entity_poly.entity_id
_entity_poly.type
_entity_poly.pdbx_seq_one_letter_code
_entity_poly.pdbx_strand_id
1 'polypeptide(L)'
;NYRIKHAELQEELYESEIAYNGNYVFTWIPKDNLSGDHERWKITMTKDGYFLIKNVQFNHCLYMIGTTGWLSAYDGCDSMHYKWILTKIDC
;
A
#
# COMPACT_ATOMS: atom_id res chain seq x y z
N ASN A 1 -8.73 -7.88 -5.75
CA ASN A 1 -8.09 -6.70 -5.13
C ASN A 1 -8.56 -6.59 -3.69
N TYR A 2 -7.65 -6.30 -2.78
CA TYR A 2 -7.87 -6.20 -1.34
C TYR A 2 -8.01 -4.75 -0.92
N ARG A 3 -8.56 -4.53 0.27
CA ARG A 3 -8.43 -3.28 1.03
C ARG A 3 -7.61 -3.58 2.28
N ILE A 4 -6.69 -2.69 2.62
CA ILE A 4 -5.89 -2.77 3.85
C ILE A 4 -6.47 -1.74 4.80
N LYS A 5 -6.92 -2.19 5.98
CA LYS A 5 -7.66 -1.36 6.93
C LYS A 5 -6.99 -1.39 8.29
N HIS A 6 -6.82 -0.22 8.90
CA HIS A 6 -6.35 -0.12 10.27
C HIS A 6 -7.38 -0.76 11.20
N ALA A 7 -6.94 -1.71 12.04
CA ALA A 7 -7.84 -2.54 12.85
C ALA A 7 -8.67 -1.72 13.84
N GLU A 8 -8.10 -0.70 14.48
CA GLU A 8 -8.81 0.13 15.47
C GLU A 8 -9.49 1.34 14.82
N LEU A 9 -8.73 2.19 14.14
CA LEU A 9 -9.22 3.43 13.52
C LEU A 9 -10.20 3.20 12.37
N GLN A 10 -10.28 1.98 11.83
CA GLN A 10 -11.13 1.64 10.70
C GLN A 10 -10.85 2.46 9.42
N GLU A 11 -9.67 3.05 9.33
CA GLU A 11 -9.20 3.79 8.15
C GLU A 11 -8.62 2.85 7.10
N GLU A 12 -8.92 3.08 5.82
CA GLU A 12 -8.37 2.30 4.72
C GLU A 12 -7.06 2.94 4.22
N LEU A 13 -6.14 2.13 3.69
CA LEU A 13 -4.87 2.59 3.12
C LEU A 13 -5.08 3.09 1.70
N TYR A 14 -4.78 4.36 1.46
CA TYR A 14 -4.89 5.05 0.18
C TYR A 14 -3.53 5.39 -0.41
N GLU A 15 -3.49 5.45 -1.74
CA GLU A 15 -2.45 6.14 -2.49
C GLU A 15 -3.02 7.45 -3.07
N SER A 16 -2.30 8.56 -2.89
CA SER A 16 -2.69 9.86 -3.45
C SER A 16 -2.31 10.00 -4.92
N GLU A 17 -3.04 10.85 -5.65
CA GLU A 17 -2.59 11.35 -6.97
C GLU A 17 -1.42 12.34 -6.85
N ILE A 18 -1.27 12.98 -5.69
CA ILE A 18 -0.19 13.94 -5.42
C ILE A 18 1.11 13.16 -5.15
N ALA A 19 2.20 13.63 -5.73
CA ALA A 19 3.52 12.99 -5.62
C ALA A 19 4.62 14.01 -5.29
N TYR A 20 5.58 13.60 -4.46
CA TYR A 20 6.88 14.28 -4.34
C TYR A 20 7.96 13.21 -4.15
N ASN A 21 8.54 12.78 -5.27
CA ASN A 21 9.38 11.58 -5.35
C ASN A 21 8.63 10.36 -4.81
N GLY A 22 7.62 9.89 -5.53
CA GLY A 22 6.68 8.86 -5.05
C GLY A 22 5.34 9.45 -4.59
N ASN A 23 4.28 8.65 -4.70
CA ASN A 23 2.94 9.03 -4.25
C ASN A 23 2.82 8.86 -2.74
N TYR A 24 2.13 9.79 -2.09
CA TYR A 24 1.87 9.67 -0.66
C TYR A 24 0.95 8.48 -0.37
N VAL A 25 1.27 7.78 0.71
CA VAL A 25 0.45 6.70 1.24
C VAL A 25 -0.04 7.10 2.63
N PHE A 26 -1.35 7.02 2.85
CA PHE A 26 -1.97 7.47 4.08
C PHE A 26 -3.21 6.63 4.40
N THR A 27 -3.62 6.63 5.67
CA THR A 27 -4.87 6.00 6.10
C THR A 27 -5.97 7.04 6.22
N TRP A 28 -7.19 6.71 5.77
CA TRP A 28 -8.32 7.63 5.86
C TRP A 28 -9.68 6.90 5.85
N ILE A 29 -10.70 7.49 6.49
CA ILE A 29 -12.11 7.13 6.28
C ILE A 29 -12.70 8.15 5.30
N PRO A 30 -13.10 7.74 4.08
CA PRO A 30 -13.64 8.67 3.10
C PRO A 30 -14.91 9.33 3.64
N LYS A 31 -14.95 10.67 3.58
CA LYS A 31 -16.16 11.46 3.89
C LYS A 31 -17.11 11.54 2.70
N ASP A 32 -16.56 11.40 1.51
CA ASP A 32 -17.26 11.50 0.24
C ASP A 32 -17.07 10.21 -0.58
N ASN A 33 -17.94 9.99 -1.56
CA ASN A 33 -17.79 8.88 -2.49
C ASN A 33 -16.68 9.22 -3.49
N LEU A 34 -15.46 8.76 -3.22
CA LEU A 34 -14.33 8.94 -4.11
C LEU A 34 -14.52 8.07 -5.36
N SER A 35 -14.26 8.63 -6.54
CA SER A 35 -14.12 7.85 -7.76
C SER A 35 -12.76 7.16 -7.79
N GLY A 36 -12.69 5.96 -8.36
CA GLY A 36 -11.43 5.25 -8.58
C GLY A 36 -11.21 4.10 -7.60
N ASP A 37 -9.98 3.62 -7.58
CA ASP A 37 -9.50 2.43 -6.89
C ASP A 37 -8.25 2.75 -6.02
N HIS A 38 -8.16 3.98 -5.51
CA HIS A 38 -7.05 4.50 -4.72
C HIS A 38 -6.75 3.64 -3.47
N GLU A 39 -7.77 3.02 -2.88
CA GLU A 39 -7.68 2.15 -1.71
C GLU A 39 -7.58 0.65 -2.03
N ARG A 40 -7.53 0.30 -3.33
CA ARG A 40 -7.49 -1.08 -3.78
C ARG A 40 -6.07 -1.51 -4.06
N TRP A 41 -5.69 -2.63 -3.46
CA TRP A 41 -4.33 -3.19 -3.55
C TRP A 41 -4.37 -4.63 -4.04
N LYS A 42 -3.52 -4.96 -5.02
CA LYS A 42 -3.17 -6.32 -5.40
C LYS A 42 -2.06 -6.80 -4.46
N ILE A 43 -2.29 -7.94 -3.82
CA ILE A 43 -1.29 -8.56 -2.95
C ILE A 43 -0.86 -9.84 -3.65
N THR A 44 0.43 -10.00 -3.91
CA THR A 44 0.96 -11.14 -4.67
C THR A 44 2.22 -11.66 -3.99
N MET A 45 2.26 -12.97 -3.74
CA MET A 45 3.44 -13.63 -3.19
C MET A 45 4.52 -13.77 -4.27
N THR A 46 5.74 -13.42 -3.95
CA THR A 46 6.92 -13.60 -4.80
C THR A 46 7.51 -15.00 -4.61
N LYS A 47 8.36 -15.44 -5.55
CA LYS A 47 8.97 -16.79 -5.49
C LYS A 47 9.84 -17.01 -4.25
N ASP A 48 10.41 -15.93 -3.73
CA ASP A 48 11.24 -15.91 -2.51
C ASP A 48 10.43 -15.71 -1.22
N GLY A 49 9.10 -15.83 -1.28
CA GLY A 49 8.22 -15.91 -0.11
C GLY A 49 7.78 -14.57 0.49
N TYR A 50 8.19 -13.44 -0.10
CA TYR A 50 7.70 -12.12 0.28
C TYR A 50 6.38 -11.80 -0.44
N PHE A 51 5.77 -10.68 -0.06
CA PHE A 51 4.59 -10.13 -0.72
C PHE A 51 4.92 -8.79 -1.35
N LEU A 52 4.43 -8.59 -2.58
CA LEU A 52 4.31 -7.27 -3.20
C LEU A 52 2.89 -6.79 -3.00
N ILE A 53 2.75 -5.52 -2.61
CA ILE A 53 1.48 -4.84 -2.40
C ILE A 53 1.43 -3.71 -3.43
N LYS A 54 0.58 -3.85 -4.44
CA LYS A 54 0.54 -2.98 -5.61
C LYS A 54 -0.81 -2.30 -5.77
N ASN A 55 -0.85 -0.98 -5.86
CA ASN A 55 -2.08 -0.25 -6.05
C ASN A 55 -2.73 -0.58 -7.40
N VAL A 56 -4.05 -0.72 -7.41
CA VAL A 56 -4.81 -1.11 -8.61
C VAL A 56 -4.91 0.04 -9.60
N GLN A 57 -5.13 1.26 -9.11
CA GLN A 57 -5.31 2.44 -9.94
C GLN A 57 -3.98 2.92 -10.53
N PHE A 58 -2.97 3.10 -9.68
CA PHE A 58 -1.70 3.71 -10.10
C PHE A 58 -0.69 2.70 -10.60
N ASN A 59 -0.92 1.40 -10.36
CA ASN A 59 0.02 0.35 -10.71
C ASN A 59 1.42 0.58 -10.07
N HIS A 60 1.44 1.15 -8.87
CA HIS A 60 2.62 1.39 -8.04
C HIS A 60 2.71 0.37 -6.89
N CYS A 61 3.92 -0.06 -6.51
CA CYS A 61 4.14 -0.89 -5.33
C CYS A 61 4.37 -0.04 -4.07
N LEU A 62 3.81 -0.52 -2.95
CA LEU A 62 4.02 0.02 -1.63
C LEU A 62 5.50 -0.14 -1.24
N TYR A 63 6.10 0.98 -0.86
CA TYR A 63 7.52 1.15 -0.64
C TYR A 63 7.79 1.74 0.75
N MET A 64 8.77 1.16 1.45
CA MET A 64 9.27 1.71 2.71
C MET A 64 10.44 2.67 2.46
N ILE A 65 10.27 3.92 2.86
CA ILE A 65 11.28 4.98 2.75
C ILE A 65 12.34 4.81 3.85
N GLY A 66 13.54 4.39 3.44
CA GLY A 66 14.68 4.26 4.32
C GLY A 66 14.41 3.36 5.54
N THR A 67 14.99 3.70 6.68
CA THR A 67 14.84 2.95 7.95
C THR A 67 13.85 3.60 8.93
N THR A 68 13.20 4.70 8.52
CA THR A 68 12.37 5.53 9.39
C THR A 68 10.90 5.08 9.45
N GLY A 69 10.51 4.08 8.64
CA GLY A 69 9.17 3.50 8.63
C GLY A 69 8.12 4.31 7.86
N TRP A 70 8.51 5.36 7.14
CA TRP A 70 7.60 6.10 6.27
C TRP A 70 7.25 5.28 5.03
N LEU A 71 6.01 5.43 4.55
CA LEU A 71 5.50 4.70 3.38
C LEU A 71 5.26 5.65 2.21
N SER A 72 5.55 5.15 1.01
CA SER A 72 5.24 5.79 -0.27
C SER A 72 4.85 4.71 -1.29
N ALA A 73 4.41 5.11 -2.47
CA ALA A 73 4.19 4.21 -3.60
C ALA A 73 4.98 4.67 -4.83
N TYR A 74 5.60 3.72 -5.54
CA TYR A 74 6.37 3.96 -6.77
C TYR A 74 6.06 2.88 -7.82
N ASP A 75 6.33 3.17 -9.09
CA ASP A 75 6.17 2.24 -10.22
C ASP A 75 7.13 1.04 -10.19
N GLY A 76 8.26 1.16 -9.49
CA GLY A 76 9.19 0.06 -9.20
C GLY A 76 8.60 -1.02 -8.28
N CYS A 77 9.15 -2.23 -8.33
CA CYS A 77 8.71 -3.38 -7.51
C CYS A 77 9.83 -4.44 -7.32
N ASP A 78 11.09 -4.03 -7.43
CA ASP A 78 12.24 -4.91 -7.72
C ASP A 78 13.28 -4.97 -6.58
N SER A 79 13.16 -4.12 -5.57
CA SER A 79 14.05 -4.07 -4.42
C SER A 79 13.42 -4.60 -3.12
N MET A 80 14.25 -4.82 -2.09
CA MET A 80 13.78 -5.25 -0.77
C MET A 80 12.85 -4.24 -0.08
N HIS A 81 12.91 -2.96 -0.44
CA HIS A 81 12.03 -1.93 0.13
C HIS A 81 10.56 -2.07 -0.28
N TYR A 82 10.27 -2.88 -1.30
CA TYR A 82 8.92 -3.20 -1.77
C TYR A 82 8.38 -4.53 -1.21
N LYS A 83 9.21 -5.28 -0.48
CA LYS A 83 8.90 -6.64 -0.05
C LYS A 83 8.37 -6.65 1.37
N TRP A 84 7.20 -7.24 1.53
CA TRP A 84 6.46 -7.29 2.79
C TRP A 84 6.37 -8.72 3.31
N ILE A 85 6.34 -8.86 4.63
CA ILE A 85 5.95 -10.10 5.29
C ILE A 85 4.53 -9.87 5.82
N LEU A 86 3.61 -10.75 5.46
CA LEU A 86 2.25 -10.74 5.99
C LEU A 86 2.10 -11.90 6.97
N THR A 87 1.91 -11.57 8.24
CA THR A 87 1.73 -12.56 9.30
C THR A 87 0.28 -12.60 9.71
N LYS A 88 -0.32 -13.79 9.69
CA LYS A 88 -1.62 -14.00 10.29
C LYS A 88 -1.46 -13.97 11.81
N ILE A 89 -2.16 -13.05 12.45
CA ILE A 89 -2.31 -13.00 13.91
C ILE A 89 -3.69 -13.52 14.28
N ASP A 90 -3.79 -14.28 15.36
CA ASP A 90 -5.08 -14.65 15.94
C ASP A 90 -5.55 -13.47 16.80
N CYS A 91 -6.69 -12.90 16.44
CA CYS A 91 -7.32 -11.78 17.12
C CYS A 91 -8.36 -12.27 18.14
#